data_AF-A0A3A5J9G8-F1
#
_entry.id   AF-A0A3A5J9G8-F1
#
_cell.length_a   1.000
_cell.length_b   1.000
_cell.length_c   1.000
_cell.angle_alpha   90.00
_cell.angle_beta   90.00
_cell.angle_gamma   90.00
#
_symmetry.space_group_name_H-M   'P 1'
#
loop_
_entity.id
_entity.type
_entity.pdbx_description
1 polymer ?
#
loop_
_entity_poly.entity_id
_entity_poly.type
_entity_poly.pdbx_seq_one_letter_code
_entity_poly.pdbx_strand_id
1 'polypeptide(L)'
;MDIDKRRIAVTAIIGCLLSLSGCVPMVSGDLEDIAHARYQPCVRAATPYRIDVESNAEDAYASGPVSWLTDLSLGLIPTFQSEVIDSRARLYRDGVLQHTYRFKSRVTVYYGWVWLLFLDTDSVNALPVDEGAGVRARTGIRDRTIAKALSESDLDIAPNALCYSDD
;
A
#
# COMPACT_ATOMS: atom_id res chain seq x y z
N MET A 1 28.06 35.73 19.73
CA MET A 1 27.61 34.38 20.14
C MET A 1 26.24 34.06 19.53
N ASP A 2 26.05 34.37 18.24
CA ASP A 2 24.74 34.30 17.55
C ASP A 2 24.77 33.48 16.25
N ILE A 3 25.99 33.14 15.79
CA ILE A 3 26.21 32.40 14.54
C ILE A 3 25.85 30.91 14.73
N ASP A 4 26.10 30.35 15.91
CA ASP A 4 25.77 28.94 16.21
C ASP A 4 24.28 28.67 16.29
N LYS A 5 23.47 29.58 16.86
CA LYS A 5 22.00 29.39 16.91
C LYS A 5 21.37 29.41 15.53
N ARG A 6 21.80 30.31 14.63
CA ARG A 6 21.35 30.32 13.23
C ARG A 6 21.78 29.08 12.47
N ARG A 7 23.00 28.58 12.68
CA ARG A 7 23.47 27.35 12.06
C ARG A 7 22.67 26.15 12.53
N ILE A 8 22.48 25.98 13.83
CA ILE A 8 21.69 24.89 14.43
C ILE A 8 20.23 24.94 13.96
N ALA A 9 19.62 26.12 13.87
CA ALA A 9 18.25 26.26 13.37
C ALA A 9 18.15 25.87 11.89
N VAL A 10 19.12 26.27 11.06
CA VAL A 10 19.16 25.89 9.63
C VAL A 10 19.43 24.40 9.46
N THR A 11 20.34 23.78 10.21
CA THR A 11 20.53 22.31 10.15
C THR A 11 19.35 21.54 10.71
N ALA A 12 18.64 22.07 11.72
CA ALA A 12 17.41 21.45 12.22
C ALA A 12 16.26 21.56 11.21
N ILE A 13 16.11 22.71 10.53
CA ILE A 13 15.11 22.89 9.46
C ILE A 13 15.45 22.01 8.25
N ILE A 14 16.71 21.94 7.84
CA ILE A 14 17.17 21.05 6.76
C ILE A 14 17.00 19.59 7.18
N GLY A 15 17.30 19.24 8.44
CA GLY A 15 17.07 17.91 8.99
C GLY A 15 15.59 17.52 9.01
N CYS A 16 14.71 18.45 9.40
CA CYS A 16 13.26 18.27 9.32
C CYS A 16 12.77 18.16 7.87
N LEU A 17 13.30 18.95 6.94
CA LEU A 17 12.98 18.89 5.51
C LEU A 17 13.47 17.58 4.86
N LEU A 18 14.63 17.07 5.28
CA LEU A 18 15.18 15.78 4.85
C LEU A 18 14.38 14.59 5.41
N SER A 19 13.85 14.69 6.64
CA SER A 19 12.91 13.70 7.18
C SER A 19 11.50 13.79 6.57
N LEU A 20 11.22 14.85 5.82
CA LEU A 20 9.97 15.09 5.10
C LEU A 20 10.11 14.79 3.60
N SER A 21 10.99 13.88 3.20
CA SER A 21 10.97 13.29 1.85
C SER A 21 9.70 12.44 1.70
N GLY A 22 8.56 13.13 1.64
CA GLY A 22 7.23 12.54 1.58
C GLY A 22 7.17 11.57 0.42
N CYS A 23 6.69 10.38 0.72
CA CYS A 23 6.32 9.42 -0.30
C CYS A 23 4.80 9.24 -0.29
N VAL A 24 4.23 9.15 -1.48
CA VAL A 24 2.81 8.83 -1.65
C VAL A 24 2.73 7.57 -2.48
N PRO A 25 2.43 6.41 -1.89
CA PRO A 25 2.22 5.17 -2.64
C PRO A 25 0.77 5.09 -3.11
N MET A 26 0.56 5.01 -4.43
CA MET A 26 -0.76 4.95 -5.05
C MET A 26 -0.96 3.61 -5.77
N VAL A 27 -2.16 3.03 -5.64
CA VAL A 27 -2.61 1.85 -6.37
C VAL A 27 -3.39 2.29 -7.61
N SER A 28 -3.17 1.59 -8.73
CA SER A 28 -3.90 1.78 -9.99
C SER A 28 -4.18 0.43 -10.67
N GLY A 29 -5.03 0.43 -11.69
CA GLY A 29 -5.41 -0.79 -12.43
C GLY A 29 -6.58 -1.52 -11.78
N ASP A 30 -6.56 -2.86 -11.75
CA ASP A 30 -7.73 -3.65 -11.31
C ASP A 30 -8.14 -3.41 -9.84
N LEU A 31 -7.20 -2.93 -9.01
CA LEU A 31 -7.38 -2.65 -7.59
C LEU A 31 -7.55 -1.15 -7.27
N GLU A 32 -7.73 -0.31 -8.29
CA GLU A 32 -8.07 1.10 -8.16
C GLU A 32 -9.51 1.29 -7.69
N ASP A 33 -9.74 2.31 -6.86
CA ASP A 33 -11.01 2.68 -6.25
C ASP A 33 -11.69 1.56 -5.43
N ILE A 34 -10.90 0.57 -4.99
CA ILE A 34 -11.38 -0.51 -4.15
C ILE A 34 -11.28 -0.12 -2.67
N ALA A 35 -12.42 0.31 -2.12
CA ALA A 35 -12.59 0.42 -0.68
C ALA A 35 -12.44 -0.96 -0.04
N HIS A 36 -11.60 -1.06 0.98
CA HIS A 36 -11.29 -2.33 1.65
C HIS A 36 -11.51 -2.20 3.16
N ALA A 37 -11.93 -3.31 3.76
CA ALA A 37 -12.02 -3.48 5.20
C ALA A 37 -10.86 -4.37 5.68
N ARG A 38 -10.61 -4.37 6.99
CA ARG A 38 -9.69 -5.35 7.58
C ARG A 38 -10.40 -6.70 7.70
N TYR A 39 -9.85 -7.71 7.05
CA TYR A 39 -10.32 -9.10 7.14
C TYR A 39 -9.58 -9.85 8.26
N GLN A 40 -10.15 -10.95 8.76
CA GLN A 40 -9.52 -11.76 9.82
C GLN A 40 -8.81 -12.98 9.23
N PRO A 41 -7.62 -13.35 9.75
CA PRO A 41 -6.91 -14.54 9.28
C PRO A 41 -7.59 -15.83 9.76
N CYS A 42 -7.47 -16.92 9.01
CA CYS A 42 -8.13 -18.21 9.29
C CYS A 42 -7.63 -18.98 10.54
N VAL A 43 -6.75 -18.40 11.37
CA VAL A 43 -6.11 -19.08 12.50
C VAL A 43 -7.12 -19.60 13.55
N ARG A 44 -8.30 -18.97 13.68
CA ARG A 44 -9.30 -19.31 14.71
C ARG A 44 -10.76 -19.27 14.25
N ALA A 45 -11.02 -18.93 12.99
CA ALA A 45 -12.38 -18.67 12.53
C ALA A 45 -12.97 -19.94 11.86
N ALA A 46 -13.98 -20.53 12.48
CA ALA A 46 -14.83 -21.52 11.82
C ALA A 46 -15.82 -20.79 10.91
N THR A 47 -15.31 -20.23 9.81
CA THR A 47 -16.13 -19.54 8.80
C THR A 47 -16.44 -20.49 7.65
N PRO A 48 -17.68 -20.45 7.11
CA PRO A 48 -18.03 -21.26 5.94
C PRO A 48 -17.28 -20.79 4.70
N TYR A 49 -16.84 -19.53 4.65
CA TYR A 49 -16.04 -18.99 3.56
C TYR A 49 -14.58 -18.79 3.96
N ARG A 50 -13.68 -19.12 3.03
CA ARG A 50 -12.25 -18.86 3.10
C ARG A 50 -11.78 -18.24 1.79
N ILE A 51 -10.92 -17.23 1.85
CA ILE A 51 -10.23 -16.69 0.68
C ILE A 51 -8.72 -16.86 0.83
N ASP A 52 -8.11 -17.57 -0.12
CA ASP A 52 -6.66 -17.69 -0.18
C ASP A 52 -6.13 -16.62 -1.14
N VAL A 53 -5.21 -15.78 -0.67
CA VAL A 53 -4.65 -14.66 -1.41
C VAL A 53 -3.17 -14.89 -1.66
N GLU A 54 -2.77 -14.76 -2.92
CA GLU A 54 -1.39 -14.84 -3.38
C GLU A 54 -1.08 -13.53 -4.12
N SER A 55 0.04 -12.89 -3.81
CA SER A 55 0.46 -11.64 -4.44
C SER A 55 1.98 -11.51 -4.43
N ASN A 56 2.53 -10.92 -5.49
CA ASN A 56 3.95 -10.53 -5.53
C ASN A 56 4.22 -9.17 -4.86
N ALA A 57 3.23 -8.57 -4.18
CA ALA A 57 3.42 -7.30 -3.46
C ALA A 57 4.39 -7.47 -2.27
N GLU A 58 5.47 -6.70 -2.29
CA GLU A 58 6.43 -6.62 -1.20
C GLU A 58 6.28 -5.31 -0.44
N ASP A 59 6.44 -5.37 0.89
CA ASP A 59 6.56 -4.16 1.67
C ASP A 59 7.89 -3.51 1.31
N ALA A 60 7.81 -2.34 0.66
CA ALA A 60 8.99 -1.61 0.21
C ALA A 60 9.31 -0.50 1.20
N TYR A 61 10.58 -0.35 1.54
CA TYR A 61 11.02 0.91 2.13
C TYR A 61 10.66 2.05 1.18
N ALA A 62 10.27 3.19 1.73
CA ALA A 62 10.15 4.45 0.98
C ALA A 62 11.49 4.92 0.36
N SER A 63 12.54 4.08 0.38
CA SER A 63 13.84 4.30 -0.21
C SER A 63 14.07 3.35 -1.40
N GLY A 64 13.27 3.45 -2.45
CA GLY A 64 13.55 2.77 -3.71
C GLY A 64 14.85 3.26 -4.38
N PRO A 65 15.38 2.60 -5.42
CA PRO A 65 16.61 3.01 -6.14
C PRO A 65 16.56 4.40 -6.76
N VAL A 66 15.43 5.10 -6.73
CA VAL A 66 15.27 6.50 -7.18
C VAL A 66 15.11 7.50 -6.02
N SER A 67 14.95 7.03 -4.77
CA SER A 67 14.82 7.88 -3.58
C SER A 67 16.05 8.77 -3.35
N TRP A 68 17.25 8.30 -3.67
CA TRP A 68 18.48 9.09 -3.54
C TRP A 68 18.49 10.37 -4.38
N LEU A 69 17.77 10.40 -5.52
CA LEU A 69 17.62 11.61 -6.34
C LEU A 69 16.74 12.65 -5.63
N THR A 70 15.71 12.17 -4.95
CA THR A 70 14.84 12.99 -4.12
C THR A 70 15.63 13.54 -2.92
N ASP A 71 16.43 12.72 -2.24
CA ASP A 71 17.25 13.17 -1.12
C ASP A 71 18.30 14.21 -1.56
N LEU A 72 18.99 13.96 -2.69
CA LEU A 72 20.00 14.86 -3.24
C LEU A 72 19.40 16.20 -3.69
N SER A 73 18.14 16.21 -4.12
CA SER A 73 17.40 17.41 -4.50
C SER A 73 16.58 18.03 -3.36
N LEU A 74 16.69 17.52 -2.12
CA LEU A 74 15.87 17.94 -0.98
C LEU A 74 14.35 17.90 -1.29
N GLY A 75 13.93 16.90 -2.05
CA GLY A 75 12.54 16.68 -2.43
C GLY A 75 12.01 17.61 -3.53
N LEU A 76 12.87 18.43 -4.15
CA LEU A 76 12.48 19.37 -5.21
C LEU A 76 12.29 18.70 -6.58
N ILE A 77 13.05 17.65 -6.87
CA ILE A 77 12.88 16.90 -8.11
C ILE A 77 11.87 15.78 -7.84
N PRO A 78 10.65 15.87 -8.41
CA PRO A 78 9.67 14.81 -8.26
C PRO A 78 10.18 13.57 -8.98
N THR A 79 10.32 12.46 -8.24
CA THR A 79 10.63 11.15 -8.83
C THR A 79 9.54 10.17 -8.46
N PHE A 80 9.48 9.04 -9.17
CA PHE A 80 8.55 7.97 -8.85
C PHE A 80 9.14 6.62 -9.25
N GLN A 81 8.66 5.58 -8.60
CA GLN A 81 8.92 4.19 -8.96
C GLN A 81 7.58 3.48 -9.10
N SER A 82 7.44 2.68 -10.15
CA SER A 82 6.24 1.87 -10.36
C SER A 82 6.61 0.40 -10.41
N GLU A 83 5.77 -0.41 -9.80
CA GLU A 83 5.87 -1.86 -9.83
C GLU A 83 4.54 -2.46 -10.26
N VAL A 84 4.61 -3.50 -11.09
CA VAL A 84 3.43 -4.26 -11.51
C VAL A 84 3.19 -5.36 -10.48
N ILE A 85 1.97 -5.38 -9.96
CA ILE A 85 1.54 -6.32 -8.95
C ILE A 85 0.49 -7.26 -9.54
N ASP A 86 0.84 -8.54 -9.60
CA ASP A 86 -0.05 -9.62 -9.97
C ASP A 86 -0.59 -10.27 -8.69
N SER A 87 -1.91 -10.33 -8.56
CA SER A 87 -2.58 -10.90 -7.39
C SER A 87 -3.61 -11.93 -7.81
N ARG A 88 -3.78 -12.95 -6.97
CA ARG A 88 -4.73 -14.04 -7.17
C ARG A 88 -5.51 -14.27 -5.89
N ALA A 89 -6.82 -14.41 -6.03
CA ALA A 89 -7.70 -14.79 -4.94
C ALA A 89 -8.43 -16.09 -5.28
N ARG A 90 -8.46 -17.04 -4.36
CA ARG A 90 -9.24 -18.28 -4.48
C ARG A 90 -10.28 -18.32 -3.38
N LEU A 91 -11.55 -18.30 -3.75
CA LEU A 91 -12.67 -18.31 -2.81
C LEU A 91 -13.16 -19.73 -2.61
N TYR A 92 -13.22 -20.18 -1.37
CA TYR A 92 -13.70 -21.49 -0.96
C TYR A 92 -14.95 -21.33 -0.11
N ARG A 93 -15.85 -22.31 -0.24
CA ARG A 93 -17.00 -22.50 0.65
C ARG A 93 -16.99 -23.93 1.15
N ASP A 94 -16.99 -24.12 2.47
CA ASP A 94 -16.96 -25.44 3.12
C ASP A 94 -15.82 -26.34 2.58
N GLY A 95 -14.66 -25.73 2.28
CA GLY A 95 -13.49 -26.42 1.72
C GLY A 95 -13.53 -26.64 0.20
N VAL A 96 -14.63 -26.32 -0.48
CA VAL A 96 -14.78 -26.47 -1.94
C VAL A 96 -14.47 -25.16 -2.65
N LEU A 97 -13.54 -25.19 -3.60
CA LEU A 97 -13.20 -24.03 -4.43
C LEU A 97 -14.43 -23.60 -5.24
N GLN A 98 -14.87 -22.36 -5.03
CA GLN A 98 -15.95 -21.74 -5.77
C GLN A 98 -15.37 -21.08 -7.02
N HIS A 99 -14.56 -20.04 -6.84
CA HIS A 99 -14.02 -19.21 -7.92
C HIS A 99 -12.55 -18.86 -7.70
N THR A 100 -11.86 -18.57 -8.80
CA THR A 100 -10.50 -18.03 -8.80
C THR A 100 -10.49 -16.72 -9.57
N TYR A 101 -9.99 -15.68 -8.93
CA TYR A 101 -9.87 -14.33 -9.48
C TYR A 101 -8.39 -14.00 -9.68
N ARG A 102 -8.10 -13.23 -10.73
CA ARG A 102 -6.76 -12.75 -11.03
C ARG A 102 -6.85 -11.27 -11.33
N PHE A 103 -5.99 -10.51 -10.68
CA PHE A 103 -5.95 -9.06 -10.79
C PHE A 103 -4.55 -8.62 -11.14
N LYS A 104 -4.46 -7.61 -12.00
CA LYS A 104 -3.22 -6.94 -12.35
C LYS A 104 -3.35 -5.48 -11.99
N SER A 105 -2.53 -5.07 -11.03
CA SER A 105 -2.49 -3.69 -10.53
C SER A 105 -1.09 -3.13 -10.66
N ARG A 106 -0.97 -1.83 -10.38
CA ARG A 106 0.33 -1.16 -10.31
C ARG A 106 0.37 -0.34 -9.04
N VAL A 107 1.47 -0.49 -8.29
CA VAL A 107 1.79 0.38 -7.17
C VAL A 107 2.83 1.38 -7.65
N THR A 108 2.50 2.66 -7.56
CA THR A 108 3.42 3.75 -7.88
C THR A 108 3.74 4.52 -6.61
N VAL A 109 5.01 4.51 -6.21
CA VAL A 109 5.52 5.30 -5.09
C VAL A 109 6.10 6.59 -5.65
N TYR A 110 5.46 7.71 -5.31
CA TYR A 110 5.89 9.05 -5.68
C TYR A 110 6.79 9.62 -4.57
N TYR A 111 8.00 10.07 -4.90
CA TYR A 111 8.98 10.60 -3.95
C TYR A 111 9.20 12.10 -4.13
N GLY A 112 9.10 12.85 -3.04
CA GLY A 112 9.34 14.28 -2.99
C GLY A 112 8.07 15.06 -2.63
N TRP A 113 8.23 16.11 -1.82
CA TRP A 113 7.12 16.87 -1.27
C TRP A 113 6.29 17.59 -2.33
N VAL A 114 6.85 17.85 -3.53
CA VAL A 114 6.11 18.43 -4.67
C VAL A 114 4.89 17.56 -5.03
N TRP A 115 4.98 16.24 -4.88
CA TRP A 115 3.85 15.35 -5.14
C TRP A 115 2.71 15.52 -4.15
N LEU A 116 2.97 15.96 -2.91
CA LEU A 116 1.94 16.24 -1.90
C LEU A 116 1.04 17.41 -2.30
N LEU A 117 1.45 18.24 -3.28
CA LEU A 117 0.59 19.30 -3.82
C LEU A 117 -0.49 18.77 -4.79
N PHE A 118 -0.28 17.57 -5.34
CA PHE A 118 -1.12 17.01 -6.41
C PHE A 118 -1.81 15.70 -6.01
N LEU A 119 -1.24 14.97 -5.06
CA LEU A 119 -1.71 13.67 -4.63
C LEU A 119 -2.30 13.76 -3.23
N ASP A 120 -3.46 13.15 -3.08
CA ASP A 120 -4.14 13.02 -1.80
C ASP A 120 -3.67 11.75 -1.08
N THR A 121 -2.98 11.91 0.04
CA THR A 121 -2.51 10.80 0.88
C THR A 121 -3.64 10.07 1.61
N ASP A 122 -4.82 10.69 1.70
CA ASP A 122 -6.02 10.09 2.29
C ASP A 122 -6.93 9.47 1.21
N SER A 123 -6.48 9.46 -0.05
CA SER A 123 -7.20 8.84 -1.16
C SER A 123 -7.49 7.35 -0.90
N VAL A 124 -8.63 6.87 -1.39
CA VAL A 124 -8.95 5.44 -1.45
C VAL A 124 -7.89 4.66 -2.22
N ASN A 125 -7.06 5.30 -3.05
CA ASN A 125 -5.97 4.68 -3.80
C ASN A 125 -4.61 4.75 -3.09
N ALA A 126 -4.49 5.51 -2.01
CA ALA A 126 -3.26 5.58 -1.23
C ALA A 126 -3.04 4.28 -0.44
N LEU A 127 -1.78 3.87 -0.30
CA LEU A 127 -1.37 2.84 0.64
C LEU A 127 -0.83 3.49 1.92
N PRO A 128 -1.04 2.86 3.08
CA PRO A 128 -0.48 3.37 4.32
C PRO A 128 1.05 3.29 4.29
N VAL A 129 1.67 4.36 4.80
CA VAL A 129 3.11 4.45 5.04
C VAL A 129 3.33 4.48 6.55
N ASP A 130 4.22 3.63 7.04
CA ASP A 130 4.64 3.66 8.44
C ASP A 130 6.03 4.28 8.56
N GLU A 131 6.13 5.29 9.43
CA GLU A 131 7.40 5.93 9.78
C GLU A 131 8.38 4.85 10.29
N GLY A 132 9.43 4.58 9.50
CA GLY A 132 10.47 3.60 9.81
C GLY A 132 10.26 2.17 9.25
N ALA A 133 9.07 1.83 8.76
CA ALA A 133 8.78 0.52 8.14
C ALA A 133 8.45 0.59 6.63
N GLY A 134 8.19 1.78 6.09
CA GLY A 134 7.97 2.00 4.65
C GLY A 134 6.52 1.82 4.20
N VAL A 135 6.33 1.54 2.92
CA VAL A 135 5.03 1.34 2.26
C VAL A 135 4.54 -0.07 2.58
N ARG A 136 3.37 -0.19 3.22
CA ARG A 136 2.71 -1.47 3.51
C ARG A 136 1.94 -2.03 2.31
N ALA A 137 2.63 -2.20 1.18
CA ALA A 137 2.00 -2.64 -0.06
C ALA A 137 1.41 -4.05 0.06
N ARG A 138 2.06 -4.98 0.78
CA ARG A 138 1.57 -6.35 0.93
C ARG A 138 0.19 -6.38 1.58
N THR A 139 0.04 -5.67 2.70
CA THR A 139 -1.22 -5.62 3.45
C THR A 139 -2.31 -4.91 2.65
N GLY A 140 -2.02 -3.74 2.07
CA GLY A 140 -3.02 -2.98 1.33
C GLY A 140 -3.46 -3.66 0.03
N ILE A 141 -2.55 -4.32 -0.70
CA ILE A 141 -2.89 -5.09 -1.91
C ILE A 141 -3.72 -6.31 -1.56
N ARG A 142 -3.38 -7.04 -0.50
CA ARG A 142 -4.17 -8.20 -0.05
C ARG A 142 -5.60 -7.79 0.27
N ASP A 143 -5.79 -6.76 1.10
CA ASP A 143 -7.12 -6.35 1.55
C ASP A 143 -7.98 -5.85 0.38
N ARG A 144 -7.38 -5.12 -0.58
CA ARG A 144 -8.04 -4.74 -1.86
C ARG A 144 -8.36 -5.95 -2.73
N THR A 145 -7.44 -6.92 -2.84
CA THR A 145 -7.65 -8.14 -3.60
C THR A 145 -8.84 -8.93 -3.07
N ILE A 146 -8.98 -9.05 -1.75
CA ILE A 146 -10.14 -9.68 -1.11
C ILE A 146 -11.41 -8.90 -1.43
N ALA A 147 -11.41 -7.58 -1.19
CA ALA A 147 -12.58 -6.74 -1.44
C ALA A 147 -13.03 -6.81 -2.91
N LYS A 148 -12.09 -6.77 -3.86
CA LYS A 148 -12.36 -6.91 -5.29
C LYS A 148 -12.96 -8.27 -5.62
N ALA A 149 -12.34 -9.36 -5.14
CA ALA A 149 -12.84 -10.71 -5.36
C ALA A 149 -14.26 -10.92 -4.81
N LEU A 150 -14.57 -10.35 -3.65
CA LEU A 150 -15.93 -10.38 -3.09
C LEU A 150 -16.91 -9.55 -3.92
N SER A 151 -16.51 -8.38 -4.39
CA SER A 151 -17.36 -7.52 -5.25
C SER A 151 -17.67 -8.15 -6.62
N GLU A 152 -16.77 -9.00 -7.13
CA GLU A 152 -16.97 -9.77 -8.36
C GLU A 152 -17.57 -11.16 -8.10
N SER A 153 -17.80 -11.52 -6.84
CA SER A 153 -18.53 -12.73 -6.50
C SER A 153 -20.02 -12.45 -6.48
N ASP A 154 -20.82 -13.35 -7.06
CA ASP A 154 -22.28 -13.31 -6.93
C ASP A 154 -22.76 -13.76 -5.53
N LEU A 155 -21.86 -13.78 -4.55
CA LEU A 155 -22.09 -14.31 -3.21
C LEU A 155 -22.18 -13.14 -2.21
N ASP A 156 -23.32 -13.01 -1.56
CA ASP A 156 -23.52 -12.04 -0.48
C ASP A 156 -22.85 -12.55 0.81
N ILE A 157 -21.55 -12.32 0.94
CA ILE A 157 -20.72 -12.79 2.06
C ILE A 157 -20.49 -11.64 3.03
N ALA A 158 -21.03 -11.77 4.25
CA ALA A 158 -20.75 -10.83 5.32
C ALA A 158 -19.24 -10.88 5.70
N PRO A 159 -18.59 -9.74 6.00
CA PRO A 159 -17.15 -9.70 6.30
C PRO A 159 -16.70 -10.59 7.47
N ASN A 160 -17.58 -10.86 8.43
CA ASN A 160 -17.33 -11.74 9.57
C ASN A 160 -17.55 -13.24 9.28
N ALA A 161 -18.13 -13.57 8.13
CA ALA A 161 -18.35 -14.93 7.65
C ALA A 161 -17.23 -15.41 6.72
N LEU A 162 -16.17 -14.61 6.55
CA LEU A 162 -15.00 -14.86 5.72
C LEU A 162 -13.73 -14.78 6.57
N CYS A 163 -12.82 -15.73 6.36
CA CYS A 163 -11.44 -15.60 6.82
C CYS A 163 -10.48 -15.64 5.63
N TYR A 164 -9.28 -15.09 5.79
CA TYR A 164 -8.24 -15.15 4.77
C TYR A 164 -7.02 -15.99 5.18
N SER A 165 -6.34 -16.55 4.19
CA SER A 165 -4.98 -17.10 4.32
C SER A 165 -4.10 -16.49 3.24
N ASP A 166 -2.88 -16.11 3.63
CA ASP A 166 -1.82 -15.79 2.67
C ASP A 166 -1.18 -17.13 2.25
N ASP A 167 -1.11 -17.38 0.94
CA ASP A 167 -0.45 -18.57 0.36
C ASP A 167 0.97 -18.26 -0.11
#